data_AF-A0A127K7W1-F1
#
_entry.id   AF-A0A127K7W1-F1
#
_cell.length_a   1.000
_cell.length_b   1.000
_cell.length_c   1.000
_cell.angle_alpha   90.00
_cell.angle_beta   90.00
_cell.angle_gamma   90.00
#
_symmetry.space_group_name_H-M   'P 1'
#
loop_
_entity.id
_entity.type
_entity.pdbx_description
1 polymer ?
#
loop_
_entity_poly.entity_id
_entity_poly.type
_entity_poly.pdbx_seq_one_letter_code
_entity_poly.pdbx_strand_id
1 'polypeptide(L)'
;MDAFDALIAPEDLPRARTNHQRRLAGEETEQRYPLRLMRKSGRMLWAETSGVRINWNGRPATLNIVNDITARKAAEDSIRHLAHHDPLTGLPNRVLLQDRLERALASAQRNGTSLAMLFIDLDGFKPVNDRYGHDTGDALLQAVAKRLRGTLRHSDTAARIGGDEFVVLLPVLAETQDAGLIAAKLRTAIASPFEIDGHRITISASIGLALYPRDGDTASELMRTADGAMYADKRQHAV
;
A
#
# COMPACT_ATOMS: atom_id res chain seq x y z
N MET A 1 -26.89 12.44 -31.73
CA MET A 1 -25.91 12.02 -30.71
C MET A 1 -25.07 13.25 -30.44
N ASP A 2 -25.13 13.80 -29.24
CA ASP A 2 -24.45 15.07 -28.94
C ASP A 2 -22.93 14.85 -29.01
N ALA A 3 -22.18 15.75 -29.65
CA ALA A 3 -20.74 15.54 -29.91
C ALA A 3 -19.92 15.36 -28.61
N PHE A 4 -20.46 15.83 -27.48
CA PHE A 4 -19.90 15.67 -26.15
C PHE A 4 -20.13 14.27 -25.54
N ASP A 5 -21.28 13.63 -25.82
CA ASP A 5 -21.59 12.28 -25.32
C ASP A 5 -20.54 11.25 -25.75
N ALA A 6 -20.01 11.41 -26.98
CA ALA A 6 -18.97 10.55 -27.54
C ALA A 6 -17.63 10.65 -26.80
N LEU A 7 -17.43 11.70 -26.00
CA LEU A 7 -16.24 11.91 -25.18
C LEU A 7 -16.41 11.36 -23.76
N ILE A 8 -17.61 10.98 -23.32
CA ILE A 8 -17.86 10.52 -21.95
C ILE A 8 -17.69 9.00 -21.90
N ALA A 9 -17.04 8.49 -20.84
CA ALA A 9 -16.93 7.06 -20.60
C ALA A 9 -18.34 6.42 -20.50
N PRO A 10 -18.57 5.22 -21.07
CA PRO A 10 -19.89 4.60 -21.13
C PRO A 10 -20.59 4.50 -19.76
N GLU A 11 -19.83 4.29 -18.70
CA GLU A 11 -20.36 4.14 -17.34
C GLU A 11 -20.85 5.47 -16.75
N ASP A 12 -20.28 6.58 -17.19
CA ASP A 12 -20.60 7.93 -16.68
C ASP A 12 -21.66 8.64 -17.55
N LEU A 13 -21.94 8.10 -18.75
CA LEU A 13 -22.88 8.66 -19.72
C LEU A 13 -24.32 8.78 -19.18
N PRO A 14 -24.89 7.78 -18.46
CA PRO A 14 -26.26 7.90 -17.92
C PRO A 14 -26.38 9.08 -16.94
N ARG A 15 -25.39 9.26 -16.07
CA ARG A 15 -25.36 10.37 -15.11
C ARG A 15 -25.25 11.71 -15.83
N ALA A 16 -24.33 11.84 -16.78
CA ALA A 16 -24.12 13.07 -17.53
C ALA A 16 -25.38 13.51 -18.28
N ARG A 17 -26.05 12.58 -18.98
CA ARG A 17 -27.29 12.85 -19.72
C ARG A 17 -28.43 13.28 -18.81
N THR A 18 -28.68 12.53 -17.74
CA THR A 18 -29.74 12.86 -16.78
C THR A 18 -29.51 14.23 -16.17
N ASN A 19 -28.27 14.54 -15.76
CA ASN A 19 -27.96 15.83 -15.17
C ASN A 19 -28.11 17.00 -16.17
N HIS A 20 -27.75 16.78 -17.44
CA HIS A 20 -27.93 17.77 -18.51
C HIS A 20 -29.42 18.03 -18.82
N GLN A 21 -30.23 16.98 -18.96
CA GLN A 21 -31.67 17.08 -19.26
C GLN A 21 -32.43 17.82 -18.15
N ARG A 22 -32.21 17.43 -16.89
CA ARG A 22 -32.82 18.07 -15.72
C ARG A 22 -32.43 19.55 -15.63
N ARG A 23 -31.17 19.88 -15.92
CA ARG A 23 -30.69 21.27 -15.95
C ARG A 23 -31.36 22.09 -17.06
N LEU A 24 -31.54 21.53 -18.25
CA LEU A 24 -32.27 22.22 -19.34
C LEU A 24 -33.74 22.46 -19.00
N ALA A 25 -34.37 21.52 -18.29
CA ALA A 25 -35.73 21.63 -17.77
C ALA A 25 -35.87 22.68 -16.65
N GLY A 26 -34.75 23.16 -16.10
CA GLY A 26 -34.76 24.12 -14.99
C GLY A 26 -34.91 23.46 -13.62
N GLU A 27 -34.69 22.15 -13.52
CA GLU A 27 -34.70 21.43 -12.26
C GLU A 27 -33.39 21.62 -11.48
N GLU A 28 -33.47 21.34 -10.18
CA GLU A 28 -32.29 21.28 -9.32
C GLU A 28 -31.40 20.09 -9.72
N THR A 29 -30.11 20.36 -9.89
CA THR A 29 -29.11 19.40 -10.37
C THR A 29 -27.84 19.50 -9.58
N GLU A 30 -27.04 18.44 -9.61
CA GLU A 30 -25.71 18.46 -9.04
C GLU A 30 -24.85 19.47 -9.81
N GLN A 31 -24.40 20.52 -9.10
CA GLN A 31 -23.72 21.66 -9.70
C GLN A 31 -22.32 21.32 -10.22
N ARG A 32 -21.65 20.35 -9.59
CA ARG A 32 -20.27 19.95 -9.90
C ARG A 32 -20.09 18.47 -9.64
N TYR A 33 -19.64 17.74 -10.65
CA TYR A 33 -19.53 16.28 -10.58
C TYR A 33 -18.36 15.77 -11.45
N PRO A 34 -17.65 14.73 -11.01
CA PRO A 34 -16.59 14.13 -11.81
C PRO A 34 -17.19 13.24 -12.91
N LEU A 35 -16.56 13.26 -14.08
CA LEU A 35 -16.78 12.38 -15.21
C LEU A 35 -15.43 11.89 -15.74
N ARG A 36 -15.41 10.67 -16.27
CA ARG A 36 -14.29 10.19 -17.08
C ARG A 36 -14.54 10.58 -18.52
N LEU A 37 -13.57 11.28 -19.10
CA LEU A 37 -13.61 11.70 -20.50
C LEU A 37 -12.50 11.01 -21.29
N MET A 38 -12.79 10.69 -22.54
CA MET A 38 -11.85 10.12 -23.49
C MET A 38 -11.30 11.23 -24.40
N ARG A 39 -9.98 11.41 -24.39
CA ARG A 39 -9.31 12.29 -25.36
C ARG A 39 -9.40 11.70 -26.77
N LYS A 40 -9.24 12.54 -27.79
CA LYS A 40 -9.07 12.09 -29.19
C LYS A 40 -7.95 11.06 -29.37
N SER A 41 -6.93 11.08 -28.50
CA SER A 41 -5.83 10.10 -28.48
C SER A 41 -6.19 8.74 -27.89
N GLY A 42 -7.43 8.55 -27.40
CA GLY A 42 -7.87 7.33 -26.70
C GLY A 42 -7.52 7.28 -25.21
N ARG A 43 -6.79 8.27 -24.69
CA ARG A 43 -6.44 8.32 -23.25
C ARG A 43 -7.64 8.80 -22.43
N MET A 44 -7.94 8.07 -21.35
CA MET A 44 -8.93 8.46 -20.35
C MET A 44 -8.37 9.54 -19.41
N LEU A 45 -9.22 10.52 -19.06
CA LEU A 45 -8.93 11.57 -18.09
C LEU A 45 -10.08 11.73 -17.11
N TRP A 46 -9.78 12.20 -15.91
CA TRP A 46 -10.81 12.65 -14.97
C TRP A 46 -11.11 14.13 -15.21
N ALA A 47 -12.38 14.46 -15.42
CA ALA A 47 -12.83 15.82 -15.59
C ALA A 47 -13.89 16.18 -14.54
N GLU A 48 -13.74 17.33 -13.91
CA GLU A 48 -14.79 17.90 -13.09
C GLU A 48 -15.67 18.78 -13.98
N THR A 49 -16.94 18.40 -14.11
CA THR A 49 -17.91 19.10 -14.94
C THR A 49 -18.87 19.87 -14.04
N SER A 50 -19.06 21.15 -14.35
CA SER A 50 -20.12 21.98 -13.77
C SER A 50 -20.91 22.64 -14.88
N GLY A 51 -22.20 22.87 -14.68
CA GLY A 51 -23.00 23.53 -15.70
C GLY A 51 -24.13 24.37 -15.13
N VAL A 52 -24.46 25.43 -15.85
CA VAL A 52 -25.59 26.31 -15.55
C VAL A 52 -26.53 26.38 -16.74
N ARG A 53 -27.81 26.58 -16.46
CA ARG A 53 -28.80 26.87 -17.50
C ARG A 53 -28.66 28.33 -17.92
N ILE A 54 -28.62 28.58 -19.22
CA ILE A 54 -28.57 29.91 -19.82
C ILE A 54 -29.67 30.04 -20.88
N ASN A 55 -29.99 31.27 -21.24
CA ASN A 55 -30.73 31.56 -22.46
C ASN A 55 -29.73 31.88 -23.58
N TRP A 56 -29.68 31.06 -24.61
CA TRP A 56 -28.84 31.25 -25.78
C TRP A 56 -29.72 31.50 -27.01
N ASN A 57 -29.68 32.71 -27.55
CA ASN A 57 -30.49 33.13 -28.71
C ASN A 57 -32.00 32.86 -28.53
N GLY A 58 -32.53 33.14 -27.34
CA GLY A 58 -33.96 32.95 -27.04
C GLY A 58 -34.36 31.51 -26.74
N ARG A 59 -33.41 30.57 -26.64
CA ARG A 59 -33.66 29.16 -26.31
C ARG A 59 -32.91 28.74 -25.04
N PRO A 60 -33.52 27.89 -24.19
CA PRO A 60 -32.81 27.28 -23.07
C PRO A 60 -31.62 26.45 -23.57
N ALA A 61 -30.46 26.69 -22.97
CA ALA A 61 -29.22 25.96 -23.23
C ALA A 61 -28.47 25.73 -21.91
N THR A 62 -27.41 24.92 -21.94
CA THR A 62 -26.48 24.80 -20.81
C THR A 62 -25.10 25.29 -21.19
N LEU A 63 -24.51 26.13 -20.34
CA LEU A 63 -23.09 26.41 -20.38
C LEU A 63 -22.40 25.45 -19.41
N ASN A 64 -21.46 24.64 -19.91
CA ASN A 64 -20.71 23.68 -19.11
C ASN A 64 -19.24 24.09 -19.06
N ILE A 65 -18.65 24.02 -17.87
CA ILE A 65 -17.22 24.15 -17.62
C ILE A 65 -16.69 22.76 -17.30
N VAL A 66 -15.61 22.37 -17.96
CA VAL A 66 -14.96 21.07 -17.80
C VAL A 66 -13.51 21.31 -17.44
N ASN A 67 -13.13 20.94 -16.21
CA ASN A 67 -11.76 21.07 -15.70
C ASN A 67 -11.11 19.70 -15.67
N ASP A 68 -9.94 19.54 -16.30
CA ASP A 68 -9.14 18.31 -16.17
C ASP A 68 -8.59 18.23 -14.74
N ILE A 69 -9.04 17.24 -13.98
CA ILE A 69 -8.63 16.98 -12.59
C ILE A 69 -7.74 15.72 -12.50
N THR A 70 -7.22 15.22 -13.62
CA THR A 70 -6.41 13.99 -13.65
C THR A 70 -5.17 14.09 -12.78
N ALA A 71 -4.44 15.21 -12.87
CA ALA A 71 -3.25 15.45 -12.04
C ALA A 71 -3.60 15.53 -10.55
N ARG A 72 -4.72 16.18 -10.21
CA ARG A 72 -5.23 16.25 -8.83
C ARG A 72 -5.59 14.86 -8.30
N LYS A 73 -6.32 14.06 -9.09
CA LYS A 73 -6.70 12.69 -8.72
C LYS A 73 -5.48 11.78 -8.55
N ALA A 74 -4.51 11.87 -9.45
CA ALA A 74 -3.25 11.15 -9.33
C ALA A 74 -2.45 11.57 -8.08
N ALA A 75 -2.42 12.87 -7.76
CA ALA A 75 -1.80 13.37 -6.55
C ALA A 75 -2.55 12.90 -5.28
N GLU A 76 -3.88 12.93 -5.26
CA GLU A 76 -4.71 12.37 -4.17
C GLU A 76 -4.40 10.88 -3.95
N ASP A 77 -4.35 10.09 -5.03
CA ASP A 77 -4.02 8.66 -4.97
C ASP A 77 -2.57 8.42 -4.51
N SER A 78 -1.64 9.27 -4.93
CA SER A 78 -0.23 9.21 -4.52
C SER A 78 -0.06 9.57 -3.05
N ILE A 79 -0.76 10.61 -2.56
CA ILE A 79 -0.81 10.98 -1.15
C ILE A 79 -1.38 9.82 -0.33
N ARG A 80 -2.47 9.20 -0.78
CA ARG A 80 -3.04 8.02 -0.11
C ARG A 80 -2.06 6.85 -0.10
N HIS A 81 -1.33 6.63 -1.19
CA HIS A 81 -0.30 5.60 -1.26
C HIS A 81 0.84 5.88 -0.27
N LEU A 82 1.39 7.10 -0.27
CA LEU A 82 2.45 7.56 0.64
C LEU A 82 2.01 7.54 2.11
N ALA A 83 0.73 7.78 2.40
CA ALA A 83 0.19 7.69 3.75
C ALA A 83 0.24 6.26 4.31
N HIS A 84 0.28 5.24 3.44
CA HIS A 84 0.15 3.83 3.81
C HIS A 84 1.31 2.93 3.38
N HIS A 85 2.27 3.45 2.60
CA HIS A 85 3.40 2.68 2.08
C HIS A 85 4.71 3.42 2.31
N ASP A 86 5.77 2.67 2.52
CA ASP A 86 7.14 3.16 2.58
C ASP A 86 7.59 3.60 1.18
N PRO A 87 8.01 4.86 0.98
CA PRO A 87 8.31 5.39 -0.35
C PRO A 87 9.52 4.73 -1.02
N LEU A 88 10.45 4.17 -0.23
CA LEU A 88 11.64 3.53 -0.77
C LEU A 88 11.33 2.12 -1.28
N THR A 89 10.67 1.30 -0.46
CA THR A 89 10.46 -0.13 -0.73
C THR A 89 9.11 -0.45 -1.37
N GLY A 90 8.14 0.47 -1.27
CA GLY A 90 6.75 0.25 -1.69
C GLY A 90 5.99 -0.76 -0.80
N LEU A 91 6.58 -1.22 0.30
CA LEU A 91 5.88 -2.05 1.27
C LEU A 91 4.89 -1.21 2.09
N PRO A 92 3.85 -1.80 2.67
CA PRO A 92 3.11 -1.21 3.78
C PRO A 92 4.03 -0.53 4.80
N ASN A 93 3.67 0.68 5.20
CA ASN A 93 4.33 1.38 6.30
C ASN A 93 3.70 0.98 7.65
N ARG A 94 4.18 1.61 8.73
CA ARG A 94 3.66 1.39 10.10
C ARG A 94 2.15 1.60 10.22
N VAL A 95 1.57 2.59 9.52
CA VAL A 95 0.14 2.89 9.58
C VAL A 95 -0.68 1.77 8.96
N LEU A 96 -0.31 1.29 7.77
CA LEU A 96 -1.05 0.20 7.11
C LEU A 96 -0.83 -1.14 7.81
N LEU A 97 0.36 -1.39 8.36
CA LEU A 97 0.63 -2.56 9.18
C LEU A 97 -0.31 -2.62 10.39
N GLN A 98 -0.45 -1.49 11.11
CA GLN A 98 -1.31 -1.40 12.29
C GLN A 98 -2.78 -1.69 11.95
N ASP A 99 -3.32 -1.07 10.90
CA ASP A 99 -4.70 -1.33 10.44
C ASP A 99 -4.91 -2.82 10.09
N ARG A 100 -3.95 -3.43 9.39
CA ARG A 100 -4.05 -4.87 9.03
C ARG A 100 -3.95 -5.78 10.25
N LEU A 101 -3.10 -5.44 11.21
CA LEU A 101 -2.96 -6.19 12.45
C LEU A 101 -4.23 -6.14 13.30
N GLU A 102 -4.82 -4.96 13.47
CA GLU A 102 -6.08 -4.79 14.21
C GLU A 102 -7.22 -5.59 13.57
N ARG A 103 -7.33 -5.56 12.23
CA ARG A 103 -8.30 -6.38 11.49
C ARG A 103 -8.04 -7.88 11.68
N ALA A 104 -6.78 -8.31 11.61
CA ALA A 104 -6.40 -9.70 11.77
C ALA A 104 -6.71 -10.19 13.19
N LEU A 105 -6.38 -9.41 14.22
CA LEU A 105 -6.72 -9.70 15.63
C LEU A 105 -8.22 -9.83 15.84
N ALA A 106 -9.01 -8.88 15.35
CA ALA A 106 -10.47 -8.93 15.47
C ALA A 106 -11.05 -10.17 14.76
N SER A 107 -10.47 -10.57 13.62
CA SER A 107 -10.86 -11.81 12.92
C SER A 107 -10.45 -13.06 13.70
N ALA A 108 -9.23 -13.08 14.22
CA ALA A 108 -8.67 -14.20 14.96
C ALA A 108 -9.44 -14.47 16.25
N GLN A 109 -9.78 -13.41 16.99
CA GLN A 109 -10.60 -13.48 18.19
C GLN A 109 -12.01 -14.04 17.89
N ARG A 110 -12.65 -13.59 16.80
CA ARG A 110 -13.99 -14.09 16.41
C ARG A 110 -13.98 -15.55 15.97
N ASN A 111 -12.92 -15.98 15.29
CA ASN A 111 -12.86 -17.30 14.66
C ASN A 111 -12.10 -18.34 15.52
N GLY A 112 -11.50 -17.92 16.64
CA GLY A 112 -10.65 -18.79 17.47
C GLY A 112 -9.37 -19.23 16.75
N THR A 113 -8.84 -18.42 15.83
CA THR A 113 -7.62 -18.75 15.06
C THR A 113 -6.40 -18.04 15.63
N SER A 114 -5.21 -18.56 15.32
CA SER A 114 -3.94 -17.91 15.66
C SER A 114 -3.39 -17.09 14.49
N LEU A 115 -2.65 -16.04 14.84
CA LEU A 115 -1.81 -15.28 13.91
C LEU A 115 -0.39 -15.16 14.47
N ALA A 116 0.55 -14.82 13.60
CA ALA A 116 1.92 -14.54 13.97
C ALA A 116 2.37 -13.16 13.50
N MET A 117 3.24 -12.55 14.29
CA MET A 117 4.00 -11.38 13.95
C MET A 117 5.48 -11.67 14.07
N LEU A 118 6.23 -11.34 13.02
CA LEU A 118 7.67 -11.47 12.99
C LEU A 118 8.28 -10.08 12.87
N PHE A 119 9.18 -9.72 13.79
CA PHE A 119 9.97 -8.51 13.73
C PHE A 119 11.36 -8.85 13.21
N ILE A 120 11.85 -8.10 12.23
CA ILE A 120 13.08 -8.40 11.48
C ILE A 120 13.97 -7.17 11.49
N ASP A 121 15.22 -7.34 11.90
CA ASP A 121 16.29 -6.33 11.78
C ASP A 121 17.41 -6.92 10.91
N LEU A 122 17.93 -6.11 9.97
CA LEU A 122 18.98 -6.57 9.06
C LEU A 122 20.37 -6.39 9.67
N ASP A 123 20.99 -7.48 10.09
CA ASP A 123 22.34 -7.42 10.62
C ASP A 123 23.34 -7.08 9.51
N GLY A 124 24.26 -6.16 9.79
CA GLY A 124 25.28 -5.72 8.84
C GLY A 124 24.81 -4.66 7.85
N PHE A 125 23.59 -4.12 7.96
CA PHE A 125 23.12 -3.05 7.09
C PHE A 125 23.95 -1.75 7.20
N LYS A 126 24.28 -1.31 8.42
CA LYS A 126 25.10 -0.11 8.62
C LYS A 126 26.49 -0.22 7.95
N PRO A 127 27.26 -1.32 8.13
CA PRO A 127 28.49 -1.54 7.37
C PRO A 127 28.34 -1.47 5.85
N VAL A 128 27.18 -1.84 5.28
CA VAL A 128 26.91 -1.68 3.84
C VAL A 128 26.84 -0.20 3.47
N ASN A 129 26.10 0.61 4.22
CA ASN A 129 26.05 2.06 4.00
C ASN A 129 27.44 2.71 4.13
N ASP A 130 28.17 2.35 5.18
CA ASP A 130 29.49 2.93 5.47
C ASP A 130 30.51 2.57 4.36
N ARG A 131 30.38 1.39 3.74
CA ARG A 131 31.31 0.90 2.72
C ARG A 131 30.93 1.28 1.29
N TYR A 132 29.65 1.25 0.94
CA TYR A 132 29.17 1.38 -0.45
C TYR A 132 28.26 2.60 -0.66
N GLY A 133 28.03 3.41 0.37
CA GLY A 133 27.17 4.58 0.32
C GLY A 133 25.68 4.28 0.51
N HIS A 134 24.93 5.35 0.80
CA HIS A 134 23.50 5.26 1.09
C HIS A 134 22.66 4.78 -0.11
N ASP A 135 23.04 5.11 -1.35
CA ASP A 135 22.31 4.67 -2.55
C ASP A 135 22.32 3.13 -2.67
N THR A 136 23.48 2.50 -2.40
CA THR A 136 23.61 1.03 -2.36
C THR A 136 22.79 0.43 -1.21
N GLY A 137 22.76 1.10 -0.05
CA GLY A 137 21.92 0.68 1.07
C GLY A 137 20.43 0.76 0.75
N ASP A 138 19.99 1.81 0.08
CA ASP A 138 18.62 1.99 -0.36
C ASP A 138 18.22 0.90 -1.37
N ALA A 139 19.10 0.59 -2.33
CA ALA A 139 18.92 -0.51 -3.26
C ALA A 139 18.88 -1.88 -2.53
N LEU A 140 19.67 -2.06 -1.47
CA LEU A 140 19.63 -3.26 -0.64
C LEU A 140 18.29 -3.41 0.10
N LEU A 141 17.76 -2.33 0.68
CA LEU A 141 16.45 -2.34 1.34
C LEU A 141 15.33 -2.68 0.35
N GLN A 142 15.39 -2.14 -0.86
CA GLN A 142 14.46 -2.49 -1.95
C GLN A 142 14.57 -3.97 -2.35
N ALA A 143 15.79 -4.49 -2.46
CA ALA A 143 16.02 -5.88 -2.79
C ALA A 143 15.54 -6.83 -1.68
N VAL A 144 15.76 -6.49 -0.41
CA VAL A 144 15.22 -7.21 0.75
C VAL A 144 13.69 -7.20 0.71
N ALA A 145 13.06 -6.04 0.50
CA ALA A 145 11.61 -5.93 0.41
C ALA A 145 11.02 -6.82 -0.69
N LYS A 146 11.65 -6.84 -1.87
CA LYS A 146 11.27 -7.73 -2.98
C LYS A 146 11.42 -9.20 -2.60
N ARG A 147 12.50 -9.56 -1.90
CA ARG A 147 12.76 -10.93 -1.47
C ARG A 147 11.78 -11.41 -0.40
N LEU A 148 11.46 -10.58 0.58
CA LEU A 148 10.41 -10.84 1.58
C LEU A 148 9.08 -11.11 0.88
N ARG A 149 8.65 -10.21 -0.01
CA ARG A 149 7.40 -10.39 -0.78
C ARG A 149 7.39 -11.66 -1.63
N GLY A 150 8.50 -12.02 -2.25
CA GLY A 150 8.59 -13.26 -3.05
C GLY A 150 8.60 -14.54 -2.20
N THR A 151 8.91 -14.43 -0.90
CA THR A 151 8.97 -15.57 0.02
C THR A 151 7.59 -15.87 0.64
N LEU A 152 6.77 -14.83 0.78
CA LEU A 152 5.49 -14.83 1.47
C LEU A 152 4.31 -15.08 0.53
N ARG A 153 3.17 -15.50 1.10
CA ARG A 153 1.91 -15.65 0.36
C ARG A 153 1.24 -14.28 0.22
N HIS A 154 0.27 -14.18 -0.70
CA HIS A 154 -0.49 -12.93 -0.89
C HIS A 154 -1.28 -12.51 0.36
N SER A 155 -1.74 -13.46 1.17
CA SER A 155 -2.44 -13.17 2.43
C SER A 155 -1.54 -12.49 3.46
N ASP A 156 -0.23 -12.74 3.38
CA ASP A 156 0.74 -12.28 4.35
C ASP A 156 1.12 -10.83 4.06
N THR A 157 1.57 -10.11 5.06
CA THR A 157 1.99 -8.72 4.92
C THR A 157 3.43 -8.57 5.32
N ALA A 158 4.30 -8.13 4.41
CA ALA A 158 5.60 -7.55 4.75
C ALA A 158 5.46 -6.03 4.81
N ALA A 159 5.98 -5.42 5.87
CA ALA A 159 5.96 -3.98 6.09
C ALA A 159 7.37 -3.50 6.43
N ARG A 160 7.70 -2.25 6.08
CA ARG A 160 8.90 -1.57 6.58
C ARG A 160 8.47 -0.50 7.57
N ILE A 161 9.05 -0.52 8.75
CA ILE A 161 8.64 0.33 9.88
C ILE A 161 9.62 1.47 10.19
N GLY A 162 10.83 1.40 9.63
CA GLY A 162 11.86 2.43 9.68
C GLY A 162 13.25 1.82 9.46
N GLY A 163 14.24 2.61 9.02
CA GLY A 163 15.63 2.14 8.92
C GLY A 163 15.77 0.80 8.16
N ASP A 164 16.38 -0.17 8.82
CA ASP A 164 16.56 -1.57 8.42
C ASP A 164 15.55 -2.55 9.06
N GLU A 165 14.49 -2.02 9.68
CA GLU A 165 13.49 -2.81 10.39
C GLU A 165 12.28 -3.14 9.49
N PHE A 166 11.95 -4.42 9.45
CA PHE A 166 10.79 -4.97 8.75
C PHE A 166 9.89 -5.74 9.70
N VAL A 167 8.60 -5.81 9.39
CA VAL A 167 7.64 -6.65 10.10
C VAL A 167 6.90 -7.52 9.10
N VAL A 168 6.72 -8.79 9.46
CA VAL A 168 5.85 -9.72 8.73
C VAL A 168 4.66 -10.08 9.61
N LEU A 169 3.45 -9.88 9.08
CA LEU A 169 2.19 -10.35 9.66
C LEU A 169 1.69 -11.55 8.88
N LEU A 170 1.46 -12.65 9.60
CA LEU A 170 0.84 -13.88 9.12
C LEU A 170 -0.57 -13.97 9.73
N PRO A 171 -1.61 -13.50 9.03
CA PRO A 171 -2.92 -13.26 9.63
C PRO A 171 -3.68 -14.54 9.99
N VAL A 172 -3.31 -15.69 9.41
CA VAL A 172 -3.89 -17.00 9.71
C VAL A 172 -2.76 -18.04 9.68
N LEU A 173 -2.65 -18.80 10.75
CA LEU A 173 -1.78 -19.98 10.83
C LEU A 173 -2.64 -21.25 10.82
N ALA A 174 -2.17 -22.30 10.13
CA ALA A 174 -2.76 -23.63 10.30
C ALA A 174 -2.27 -24.24 11.61
N GLU A 175 -0.96 -24.16 11.85
CA GLU A 175 -0.33 -24.57 13.10
C GLU A 175 0.63 -23.49 13.60
N THR A 176 0.79 -23.36 14.92
CA THR A 176 1.69 -22.35 15.51
C THR A 176 3.15 -22.56 15.13
N GLN A 177 3.53 -23.79 14.77
CA GLN A 177 4.86 -24.17 14.30
C GLN A 177 5.19 -23.59 12.93
N ASP A 178 4.17 -23.31 12.10
CA ASP A 178 4.33 -22.73 10.76
C ASP A 178 5.05 -21.38 10.82
N ALA A 179 4.79 -20.59 11.87
CA ALA A 179 5.41 -19.30 12.04
C ALA A 179 6.94 -19.39 12.21
N GLY A 180 7.42 -20.41 12.92
CA GLY A 180 8.86 -20.70 13.06
C GLY A 180 9.49 -21.16 11.75
N LEU A 181 8.79 -21.99 10.98
CA LEU A 181 9.24 -22.42 9.65
C LEU A 181 9.33 -21.25 8.67
N ILE A 182 8.36 -20.33 8.71
CA ILE A 182 8.38 -19.11 7.89
C ILE A 182 9.52 -18.18 8.34
N ALA A 183 9.75 -18.01 9.64
CA ALA A 183 10.89 -17.24 10.15
C ALA A 183 12.23 -17.80 9.65
N ALA A 184 12.43 -19.12 9.72
CA ALA A 184 13.62 -19.77 9.20
C ALA A 184 13.77 -19.58 7.68
N LYS A 185 12.68 -19.74 6.92
CA LYS A 185 12.66 -19.51 5.47
C LYS A 185 13.05 -18.08 5.11
N LEU A 186 12.53 -17.08 5.83
CA LEU A 186 12.86 -15.67 5.63
C LEU A 186 14.32 -15.39 5.96
N ARG A 187 14.84 -15.94 7.07
CA ARG A 187 16.26 -15.83 7.46
C ARG A 187 17.18 -16.37 6.36
N THR A 188 16.92 -17.58 5.86
CA THR A 188 17.69 -18.17 4.75
C THR A 188 17.58 -17.36 3.46
N ALA A 189 16.38 -16.84 3.15
CA ALA A 189 16.19 -16.00 1.98
C ALA A 189 17.03 -14.72 2.11
N ILE A 190 16.98 -14.01 3.23
CA ILE A 190 17.75 -12.77 3.43
C ILE A 190 19.26 -13.06 3.40
N ALA A 191 19.72 -14.16 4.01
CA ALA A 191 21.14 -14.56 4.02
C ALA A 191 21.71 -14.90 2.64
N SER A 192 20.87 -15.11 1.63
CA SER A 192 21.35 -15.31 0.26
C SER A 192 22.00 -14.03 -0.29
N PRO A 193 23.11 -14.10 -1.06
CA PRO A 193 23.76 -12.91 -1.59
C PRO A 193 22.82 -12.01 -2.42
N PHE A 194 23.04 -10.70 -2.35
CA PHE A 194 22.41 -9.69 -3.18
C PHE A 194 23.42 -9.18 -4.19
N GLU A 195 23.01 -9.11 -5.46
CA GLU A 195 23.79 -8.46 -6.52
C GLU A 195 23.22 -7.04 -6.71
N ILE A 196 23.97 -6.03 -6.28
CA ILE A 196 23.54 -4.62 -6.27
C ILE A 196 24.69 -3.80 -6.83
N ASP A 197 24.45 -3.08 -7.93
CA ASP A 197 25.43 -2.20 -8.58
C ASP A 197 26.79 -2.88 -8.86
N GLY A 198 26.77 -4.18 -9.17
CA GLY A 198 27.98 -4.98 -9.42
C GLY A 198 28.70 -5.47 -8.15
N HIS A 199 28.14 -5.20 -6.98
CA HIS A 199 28.61 -5.72 -5.69
C HIS A 199 27.79 -6.93 -5.26
N ARG A 200 28.50 -7.96 -4.79
CA ARG A 200 27.90 -9.11 -4.11
C ARG A 200 27.90 -8.86 -2.60
N ILE A 201 26.74 -8.51 -2.07
CA ILE A 201 26.54 -8.14 -0.66
C ILE A 201 25.84 -9.28 0.07
N THR A 202 26.36 -9.64 1.24
CA THR A 202 25.74 -10.64 2.12
C THR A 202 25.47 -9.98 3.47
N ILE A 203 24.21 -10.08 3.91
CA ILE A 203 23.72 -9.63 5.21
C ILE A 203 22.97 -10.79 5.86
N SER A 204 22.76 -10.74 7.18
CA SER A 204 21.83 -11.65 7.86
C SER A 204 20.64 -10.87 8.40
N ALA A 205 19.76 -11.57 9.12
CA ALA A 205 18.69 -10.92 9.83
C ALA A 205 18.47 -11.59 11.19
N SER A 206 18.23 -10.74 12.17
CA SER A 206 17.71 -11.13 13.48
C SER A 206 16.19 -11.11 13.41
N ILE A 207 15.54 -12.20 13.84
CA ILE A 207 14.09 -12.37 13.71
C ILE A 207 13.47 -12.77 15.03
N GLY A 208 12.57 -11.94 15.53
CA GLY A 208 11.73 -12.20 16.70
C GLY A 208 10.31 -12.56 16.29
N LEU A 209 9.67 -13.44 17.07
CA LEU A 209 8.33 -13.96 16.79
C LEU A 209 7.41 -13.73 18.00
N ALA A 210 6.19 -13.27 17.74
CA ALA A 210 5.09 -13.28 18.68
C ALA A 210 3.85 -13.93 18.07
N LEU A 211 3.11 -14.70 18.87
CA LEU A 211 1.89 -15.42 18.49
C LEU A 211 0.68 -14.90 19.25
N TYR A 212 -0.43 -14.67 18.56
CA TYR A 212 -1.72 -14.48 19.20
C TYR A 212 -2.40 -15.85 19.43
N PRO A 213 -3.03 -16.09 20.61
CA PRO A 213 -3.11 -15.20 21.78
C PRO A 213 -1.96 -15.38 22.80
N ARG A 214 -1.01 -16.30 22.55
CA ARG A 214 0.02 -16.71 23.54
C ARG A 214 0.88 -15.56 24.08
N ASP A 215 1.29 -14.66 23.19
CA ASP A 215 2.34 -13.66 23.42
C ASP A 215 1.78 -12.23 23.52
N GLY A 216 0.44 -12.09 23.51
CA GLY A 216 -0.28 -10.82 23.63
C GLY A 216 -1.66 -10.87 22.99
N ASP A 217 -2.58 -10.05 23.51
CA ASP A 217 -3.96 -9.94 23.01
C ASP A 217 -4.18 -8.67 22.18
N THR A 218 -3.25 -7.72 22.26
CA THR A 218 -3.31 -6.45 21.54
C THR A 218 -2.17 -6.30 20.52
N ALA A 219 -2.40 -5.44 19.52
CA ALA A 219 -1.40 -5.08 18.52
C ALA A 219 -0.08 -4.62 19.16
N SER A 220 -0.17 -3.74 20.17
CA SER A 220 1.00 -3.20 20.86
C SER A 220 1.77 -4.24 21.67
N GLU A 221 1.08 -5.21 22.28
CA GLU A 221 1.73 -6.31 23.00
C GLU A 221 2.46 -7.24 22.04
N LEU A 222 1.83 -7.64 20.93
CA LEU A 222 2.48 -8.49 19.94
C LEU A 222 3.70 -7.82 19.30
N MET A 223 3.59 -6.54 18.94
CA MET A 223 4.72 -5.75 18.42
C MET A 223 5.87 -5.70 19.43
N ARG A 224 5.58 -5.42 20.70
CA ARG A 224 6.58 -5.35 21.77
C ARG A 224 7.23 -6.71 22.05
N THR A 225 6.43 -7.78 22.08
CA THR A 225 6.95 -9.14 22.32
C THR A 225 7.81 -9.61 21.16
N ALA A 226 7.40 -9.35 19.90
CA ALA A 226 8.17 -9.72 18.72
C ALA A 226 9.49 -8.93 18.65
N ASP A 227 9.47 -7.63 18.95
CA ASP A 227 10.67 -6.79 19.03
C ASP A 227 11.64 -7.28 20.12
N GLY A 228 11.13 -7.56 21.33
CA GLY A 228 11.94 -8.12 22.41
C GLY A 228 12.58 -9.47 22.07
N ALA A 229 11.84 -10.34 21.37
CA ALA A 229 12.36 -11.61 20.87
C ALA A 229 13.43 -11.41 19.78
N MET A 230 13.27 -10.41 18.91
CA MET A 230 14.24 -10.07 17.86
C MET A 230 15.55 -9.60 18.48
N TYR A 231 15.47 -8.71 19.48
CA TYR A 231 16.66 -8.24 20.19
C TYR A 231 17.38 -9.36 20.96
N ALA A 232 16.63 -10.34 21.50
CA ALA A 232 17.23 -11.53 22.09
C ALA A 232 17.95 -12.40 21.04
N ASP A 233 17.36 -12.60 19.87
CA ASP A 233 17.98 -13.32 18.73
C ASP A 233 19.25 -12.61 18.24
N LYS A 234 19.22 -11.27 18.13
CA LYS A 234 20.37 -10.44 17.73
C LYS A 234 21.55 -10.59 18.67
N ARG A 235 21.31 -10.61 19.98
CA ARG A 235 22.39 -10.80 20.98
C ARG A 235 23.01 -12.20 20.97
N GLN A 236 22.29 -13.20 20.49
CA GLN A 236 22.83 -14.57 20.37
C GLN A 236 23.71 -14.75 19.13
N HIS A 237 23.49 -13.93 18.10
CA HIS A 237 24.18 -14.03 16.81
C HIS A 237 25.11 -12.85 16.51
N ALA A 238 25.16 -11.84 17.38
CA ALA A 238 26.15 -10.77 17.33
C ALA A 238 27.53 -11.36 17.67
N VAL A 239 28.34 -11.56 16.62
CA VAL A 239 29.79 -11.86 16.71
C VAL A 239 30.57 -10.55 16.63
#